data_AF-Q22441-F1
#
_entry.id   AF-Q22441-F1
#
_cell.length_a   1.000
_cell.length_b   1.000
_cell.length_c   1.000
_cell.angle_alpha   90.00
_cell.angle_beta   90.00
_cell.angle_gamma   90.00
#
_symmetry.space_group_name_H-M   'P 1'
#
loop_
_entity.id
_entity.type
_entity.pdbx_description
1 polymer ?
#
loop_
_entity_poly.entity_id
_entity_poly.type
_entity_poly.pdbx_seq_one_letter_code
_entity_poly.pdbx_strand_id
1 'polypeptide(L)'
;MGDDDRCKTGILIRCLGDLQEMEDGYLRKMEVMEKEQVAAEKRLVECREDVAKLRAENAQLATDIDNLKTATENTGRLNAEIAQLRTELSAVPRPCCAVCHDSYASRGPKKPKVCSCLHTYCGACIREISSRHNGEMKCPECVADVRILGTNFGITNAFRS
;
A
#
# COMPACT_ATOMS: atom_id res chain seq x y z
N MET A 1 -13.67 -102.36 -0.23
CA MET A 1 -13.47 -101.21 0.68
C MET A 1 -14.22 -101.51 1.96
N GLY A 2 -13.50 -101.64 3.08
CA GLY A 2 -14.12 -101.85 4.39
C GLY A 2 -14.74 -100.55 4.89
N ASP A 3 -15.65 -100.61 5.87
CA ASP A 3 -16.31 -99.41 6.42
C ASP A 3 -15.32 -98.37 6.99
N ASP A 4 -14.13 -98.81 7.42
CA ASP A 4 -13.00 -97.95 7.83
C ASP A 4 -12.47 -97.08 6.68
N ASP A 5 -12.37 -97.62 5.46
CA ASP A 5 -11.93 -96.85 4.27
C ASP A 5 -12.96 -95.76 3.91
N ARG A 6 -14.26 -96.07 4.08
CA ARG A 6 -15.36 -95.12 3.83
C ARG A 6 -15.31 -93.97 4.82
N CYS A 7 -15.06 -94.26 6.11
CA CYS A 7 -14.92 -93.26 7.16
C CYS A 7 -13.71 -92.34 6.88
N LYS A 8 -12.54 -92.91 6.56
CA LYS A 8 -11.33 -92.15 6.20
C LYS A 8 -11.54 -91.24 4.99
N THR A 9 -12.21 -91.75 3.96
CA THR A 9 -12.55 -90.97 2.76
C THR A 9 -13.44 -89.79 3.10
N GLY A 10 -14.48 -89.99 3.93
CA GLY A 10 -15.36 -88.91 4.36
C GLY A 10 -14.64 -87.81 5.17
N ILE A 11 -13.72 -88.19 6.06
CA ILE A 11 -12.89 -87.24 6.82
C ILE A 11 -12.00 -86.42 5.88
N LEU A 12 -11.34 -87.07 4.91
CA LEU A 12 -10.49 -86.38 3.94
C LEU A 12 -11.28 -85.38 3.09
N ILE A 13 -12.48 -85.75 2.62
CA ILE A 13 -13.34 -84.85 1.84
C ILE A 13 -13.71 -83.59 2.66
N ARG A 14 -14.06 -83.76 3.94
CA ARG A 14 -14.36 -82.61 4.81
C ARG A 14 -13.14 -81.71 5.01
N CYS A 15 -11.97 -82.30 5.31
CA CYS A 15 -10.75 -81.52 5.48
C CYS A 15 -10.33 -80.78 4.20
N LEU A 16 -10.54 -81.37 3.02
CA LEU A 16 -10.30 -80.70 1.74
C LEU A 16 -11.26 -79.52 1.53
N GLY A 17 -12.54 -79.68 1.89
CA GLY A 17 -13.53 -78.59 1.88
C GLY A 17 -13.13 -77.44 2.81
N ASP A 18 -12.75 -77.75 4.05
CA ASP A 18 -12.32 -76.75 5.04
C ASP A 18 -11.08 -75.96 4.55
N LEU A 19 -10.12 -76.66 3.91
CA LEU A 19 -8.94 -76.03 3.32
C LEU A 19 -9.28 -75.13 2.13
N GLN A 20 -10.19 -75.56 1.26
CA GLN A 20 -10.64 -74.78 0.12
C GLN A 20 -11.38 -73.52 0.56
N GLU A 21 -12.25 -73.60 1.58
CA GLU A 21 -12.91 -72.43 2.17
C GLU A 21 -11.92 -71.44 2.77
N MET A 22 -10.86 -71.95 3.41
CA MET A 22 -9.78 -71.12 3.96
C MET A 22 -9.00 -70.41 2.85
N GLU A 23 -8.64 -71.13 1.78
CA GLU A 23 -7.97 -70.57 0.59
C GLU A 23 -8.81 -69.46 -0.06
N ASP A 24 -10.10 -69.71 -0.31
CA ASP A 24 -11.04 -68.72 -0.82
C ASP A 24 -11.19 -67.51 0.12
N GLY A 25 -11.07 -67.75 1.43
CA GLY A 25 -11.03 -66.69 2.44
C GLY A 25 -9.79 -65.80 2.34
N TYR A 26 -8.61 -66.40 2.11
CA TYR A 26 -7.36 -65.66 1.91
C TYR A 26 -7.35 -64.88 0.60
N LEU A 27 -7.82 -65.48 -0.50
CA LEU A 27 -7.91 -64.82 -1.81
C LEU A 27 -8.81 -63.57 -1.72
N ARG A 28 -9.99 -63.68 -1.11
CA ARG A 28 -10.89 -62.53 -0.91
C ARG A 28 -10.25 -61.42 -0.08
N LYS A 29 -9.50 -61.75 0.98
CA LYS A 29 -8.79 -60.75 1.78
C LYS A 29 -7.68 -60.07 0.99
N MET A 30 -6.94 -60.81 0.18
CA MET A 30 -5.92 -60.24 -0.71
C MET A 30 -6.53 -59.26 -1.71
N GLU A 31 -7.63 -59.62 -2.37
CA GLU A 31 -8.32 -58.72 -3.30
C GLU A 31 -8.81 -57.42 -2.63
N VAL A 32 -9.27 -57.50 -1.38
CA VAL A 32 -9.67 -56.31 -0.62
C VAL A 32 -8.45 -55.44 -0.30
N MET A 33 -7.35 -56.04 0.18
CA MET A 33 -6.12 -55.30 0.46
C MET A 33 -5.54 -54.63 -0.78
N GLU A 34 -5.57 -55.29 -1.93
CA GLU A 34 -5.13 -54.69 -3.20
C GLU A 34 -5.99 -53.48 -3.59
N LYS A 35 -7.32 -53.58 -3.44
CA LYS A 35 -8.23 -52.45 -3.71
C LYS A 35 -7.98 -51.28 -2.76
N GLU A 36 -7.76 -51.56 -1.47
CA GLU A 36 -7.44 -50.54 -0.47
C GLU A 36 -6.08 -49.89 -0.74
N GLN A 37 -5.08 -50.67 -1.14
CA GLN A 37 -3.75 -50.18 -1.53
C GLN A 37 -3.85 -49.23 -2.72
N VAL A 38 -4.55 -49.63 -3.79
CA VAL A 38 -4.76 -48.78 -4.98
C VAL A 38 -5.49 -47.49 -4.61
N ALA A 39 -6.50 -47.56 -3.74
CA ALA A 39 -7.21 -46.37 -3.26
C ALA A 39 -6.32 -45.44 -2.42
N ALA A 40 -5.45 -46.00 -1.58
CA ALA A 40 -4.49 -45.23 -0.78
C ALA A 40 -3.42 -44.57 -1.67
N GLU A 41 -2.91 -45.28 -2.68
CA GLU A 41 -1.96 -44.75 -3.65
C GLU A 41 -2.57 -43.58 -4.43
N LYS A 42 -3.83 -43.69 -4.85
CA LYS A 42 -4.54 -42.59 -5.52
C LYS A 42 -4.63 -41.35 -4.62
N ARG A 43 -5.02 -41.51 -3.35
CA ARG A 43 -5.08 -40.40 -2.38
C ARG A 43 -3.70 -39.76 -2.13
N LEU A 44 -2.64 -40.57 -2.14
CA LEU A 44 -1.27 -40.07 -1.99
C LEU A 44 -0.84 -39.22 -3.19
N VAL A 45 -1.27 -39.58 -4.42
CA VAL A 45 -1.02 -38.76 -5.61
C VAL A 45 -1.76 -37.43 -5.51
N GLU A 46 -3.06 -37.43 -5.20
CA GLU A 46 -3.86 -36.21 -5.02
C GLU A 46 -3.24 -35.29 -3.94
N CYS A 47 -2.86 -35.86 -2.79
CA CYS A 47 -2.21 -35.11 -1.72
C CYS A 47 -0.85 -34.50 -2.16
N ARG A 48 -0.07 -35.21 -2.99
CA ARG A 48 1.20 -34.69 -3.53
C ARG A 48 0.98 -33.50 -4.46
N GLU A 49 -0.08 -33.54 -5.27
CA GLU A 49 -0.45 -32.42 -6.15
C GLU A 49 -0.86 -31.19 -5.34
N ASP A 50 -1.69 -31.36 -4.31
CA ASP A 50 -2.07 -30.26 -3.40
C ASP A 50 -0.86 -29.66 -2.68
N VAL A 51 0.06 -30.50 -2.18
CA VAL A 51 1.31 -30.03 -1.55
C VAL A 51 2.16 -29.25 -2.55
N ALA A 52 2.24 -29.68 -3.81
CA ALA A 52 2.98 -28.96 -4.84
C ALA A 52 2.36 -27.59 -5.13
N LYS A 53 1.03 -27.51 -5.22
CA LYS A 53 0.28 -26.26 -5.40
C LYS A 53 0.50 -25.30 -4.24
N LEU A 54 0.33 -25.76 -3.01
CA LEU A 54 0.55 -24.95 -1.80
C LEU A 54 1.99 -24.45 -1.67
N ARG A 55 2.98 -25.23 -2.13
CA ARG A 55 4.38 -24.78 -2.19
C ARG A 55 4.57 -23.65 -3.19
N ALA A 56 3.94 -23.72 -4.36
CA ALA A 56 4.00 -22.65 -5.35
C ALA A 56 3.34 -21.36 -4.84
N GLU A 57 2.17 -21.46 -4.22
CA GLU A 57 1.48 -20.32 -3.61
C GLU A 57 2.32 -19.67 -2.49
N ASN A 58 2.93 -20.48 -1.61
CA ASN A 58 3.83 -19.96 -0.57
C ASN A 58 5.07 -19.26 -1.14
N ALA A 59 5.63 -19.76 -2.24
CA ALA A 59 6.76 -19.11 -2.91
C ALA A 59 6.36 -17.76 -3.53
N GLN A 60 5.15 -17.67 -4.10
CA GLN A 60 4.61 -16.42 -4.62
C GLN A 60 4.37 -15.41 -3.49
N LEU A 61 3.72 -15.83 -2.40
CA LEU A 61 3.48 -14.97 -1.24
C LEU A 61 4.77 -14.44 -0.63
N ALA A 62 5.84 -15.24 -0.60
CA ALA A 62 7.15 -14.78 -0.14
C ALA A 62 7.69 -13.63 -1.02
N THR A 63 7.49 -13.71 -2.34
CA THR A 63 7.87 -12.65 -3.30
C THR A 63 7.02 -11.40 -3.10
N ASP A 64 5.71 -11.55 -2.91
CA ASP A 64 4.80 -10.42 -2.70
C ASP A 64 5.11 -9.67 -1.40
N ILE A 65 5.47 -10.39 -0.34
CA ILE A 65 5.91 -9.81 0.93
C ILE A 65 7.18 -8.95 0.73
N ASP A 66 8.13 -9.41 -0.08
CA ASP A 66 9.37 -8.66 -0.35
C ASP A 66 9.10 -7.36 -1.14
N ASN A 67 8.23 -7.44 -2.15
CA ASN A 67 7.77 -6.28 -2.90
C ASN A 67 7.08 -5.25 -2.00
N LEU A 68 6.20 -5.71 -1.10
CA LEU A 68 5.48 -4.83 -0.16
C LEU A 68 6.40 -4.16 0.86
N LYS A 69 7.44 -4.86 1.33
CA LYS A 69 8.47 -4.27 2.19
C LYS A 69 9.19 -3.13 1.48
N THR A 70 9.63 -3.37 0.24
CA THR A 70 10.28 -2.36 -0.60
C THR A 70 9.37 -1.15 -0.84
N ALA A 71 8.08 -1.36 -1.10
CA ALA A 71 7.12 -0.27 -1.27
C ALA A 71 6.91 0.54 0.01
N THR A 72 6.90 -0.13 1.17
CA THR A 72 6.75 0.50 2.48
C THR A 72 7.97 1.37 2.80
N GLU A 73 9.19 0.88 2.54
CA GLU A 73 10.43 1.64 2.70
C GLU A 73 10.45 2.89 1.81
N ASN A 74 10.06 2.77 0.54
CA ASN A 74 9.96 3.91 -0.38
C ASN A 74 8.94 4.94 0.10
N THR A 75 7.80 4.51 0.63
CA THR A 75 6.79 5.40 1.20
C THR A 75 7.34 6.14 2.42
N GLY A 76 8.08 5.45 3.29
CA GLY A 76 8.77 6.05 4.43
C GLY A 76 9.77 7.13 3.99
N ARG A 77 10.58 6.85 2.96
CA ARG A 77 11.53 7.79 2.38
C ARG A 77 10.85 9.03 1.81
N LEU A 78 9.81 8.85 0.97
CA LEU A 78 9.07 9.98 0.39
C LEU A 78 8.39 10.84 1.47
N ASN A 79 7.87 10.23 2.53
CA ASN A 79 7.29 10.98 3.64
C ASN A 79 8.35 11.82 4.38
N ALA A 80 9.56 11.30 4.55
CA ALA A 80 10.68 12.06 5.12
C ALA A 80 11.09 13.22 4.21
N GLU A 81 11.18 13.00 2.89
CA GLU A 81 11.47 14.05 1.91
C GLU A 81 10.39 15.15 1.91
N ILE A 82 9.11 14.78 1.95
CA ILE A 82 7.99 15.74 2.07
C ILE A 82 8.08 16.53 3.38
N ALA A 83 8.41 15.88 4.50
CA ALA A 83 8.58 16.56 5.78
C ALA A 83 9.72 17.59 5.72
N GLN A 84 10.86 17.21 5.12
CA GLN A 84 11.99 18.11 4.92
C GLN A 84 11.61 19.30 4.03
N LEU A 85 10.98 19.07 2.88
CA LEU A 85 10.54 20.13 1.98
C LEU A 85 9.53 21.09 2.64
N ARG A 86 8.66 20.59 3.53
CA ARG A 86 7.77 21.44 4.32
C ARG A 86 8.54 22.34 5.28
N THR A 87 9.57 21.81 5.94
CA THR A 87 10.45 22.59 6.81
C THR A 87 11.20 23.65 5.99
N GLU A 88 11.80 23.28 4.87
CA GLU A 88 12.52 24.20 3.98
C GLU A 88 11.59 25.30 3.45
N LEU A 89 10.37 24.94 3.02
CA LEU A 89 9.38 25.91 2.54
C LEU A 89 8.93 26.87 3.64
N SER A 90 8.81 26.38 4.89
CA SER A 90 8.46 27.23 6.03
C SER A 90 9.58 28.21 6.42
N ALA A 91 10.84 27.87 6.09
CA ALA A 91 11.99 28.72 6.31
C ALA A 91 12.17 29.81 5.24
N VAL A 92 11.49 29.71 4.09
CA VAL A 92 11.51 30.75 3.05
C VAL A 92 10.90 32.03 3.61
N PRO A 93 11.66 33.15 3.64
CA PRO A 93 11.16 34.41 4.19
C PRO A 93 9.91 34.88 3.45
N ARG A 94 8.89 35.27 4.22
CA ARG A 94 7.70 35.91 3.64
C ARG A 94 8.06 37.31 3.17
N PRO A 95 7.58 37.75 1.99
CA PRO A 95 7.78 39.10 1.52
C PRO A 95 7.11 40.09 2.47
N CYS A 96 7.84 41.16 2.78
CA CYS A 96 7.44 42.18 3.72
C CYS A 96 7.27 43.53 3.03
N CYS A 97 6.45 44.38 3.64
CA CYS A 97 6.29 45.76 3.20
C CYS A 97 7.56 46.57 3.51
N ALA A 98 8.14 47.24 2.52
CA ALA A 98 9.36 48.04 2.71
C ALA A 98 9.19 49.23 3.68
N VAL A 99 7.95 49.64 3.99
CA VAL A 99 7.65 50.77 4.89
C VAL A 99 7.48 50.34 6.36
N CYS A 100 6.76 49.24 6.60
CA CYS A 100 6.45 48.78 7.97
C CYS A 100 7.13 47.48 8.36
N HIS A 101 7.86 46.84 7.45
CA HIS A 101 8.58 45.57 7.61
C HIS A 101 7.74 44.35 8.01
N ASP A 102 6.43 44.52 8.20
CA ASP A 102 5.50 43.40 8.41
C ASP A 102 5.27 42.61 7.11
N SER A 103 5.10 41.29 7.28
CA SER A 103 4.74 40.38 6.19
C SER A 103 3.38 40.72 5.58
N TYR A 104 3.26 40.54 4.27
CA TYR A 104 1.99 40.73 3.60
C TYR A 104 0.96 39.66 3.98
N ALA A 105 -0.31 40.06 4.02
CA ALA A 105 -1.44 39.18 4.26
C ALA A 105 -2.28 38.99 2.99
N SER A 106 -3.00 37.88 2.90
CA SER A 106 -3.86 37.62 1.73
C SER A 106 -5.13 38.49 1.70
N ARG A 107 -5.53 39.02 2.86
CA ARG A 107 -6.71 39.85 3.09
C ARG A 107 -6.41 40.97 4.08
N GLY A 108 -7.32 41.94 4.17
CA GLY A 108 -7.26 43.01 5.17
C GLY A 108 -6.22 44.10 4.86
N PRO A 109 -5.79 44.86 5.88
CA PRO A 109 -5.00 46.08 5.69
C PRO A 109 -3.55 45.79 5.28
N LYS A 110 -3.00 44.61 5.61
CA LYS A 110 -1.67 44.18 5.17
C LYS A 110 -1.64 43.57 3.76
N LYS A 111 -2.75 43.63 3.02
CA LYS A 111 -2.84 43.13 1.64
C LYS A 111 -1.90 43.93 0.72
N PRO A 112 -1.04 43.28 -0.08
CA PRO A 112 -0.05 43.96 -0.91
C PRO A 112 -0.72 44.68 -2.08
N LYS A 113 -0.29 45.91 -2.34
CA LYS A 113 -0.78 46.77 -3.41
C LYS A 113 0.39 47.28 -4.24
N VAL A 114 0.26 47.20 -5.55
CA VAL A 114 1.33 47.55 -6.49
C VAL A 114 1.12 48.97 -7.02
N CYS A 115 2.19 49.76 -6.99
CA CYS A 115 2.24 51.11 -7.56
C CYS A 115 2.51 51.05 -9.07
N SER A 116 2.25 52.13 -9.80
CA SER A 116 2.57 52.26 -11.23
C SER A 116 4.08 52.16 -11.54
N CYS A 117 4.94 52.40 -10.54
CA CYS A 117 6.38 52.15 -10.61
C CYS A 117 6.78 50.70 -10.26
N LEU A 118 5.81 49.80 -10.09
CA LEU A 118 5.98 48.37 -9.76
C LEU A 118 6.46 48.04 -8.33
N HIS A 119 6.82 49.03 -7.51
CA HIS A 119 7.02 48.81 -6.07
C HIS A 119 5.70 48.41 -5.38
N THR A 120 5.81 47.58 -4.35
CA THR A 120 4.65 47.03 -3.64
C THR A 120 4.67 47.41 -2.16
N TYR A 121 3.53 47.84 -1.64
CA TYR A 121 3.38 48.19 -0.22
C TYR A 121 2.08 47.63 0.33
N CYS A 122 1.96 47.57 1.65
CA CYS A 122 0.73 47.08 2.26
C CYS A 122 -0.35 48.18 2.19
N GLY A 123 -1.61 47.77 2.06
CA GLY A 123 -2.72 48.71 1.95
C GLY A 123 -2.82 49.70 3.11
N ALA A 124 -2.36 49.32 4.31
CA ALA A 124 -2.28 50.22 5.47
C ALA A 124 -1.29 51.37 5.24
N CYS A 125 -0.04 51.05 4.88
CA CYS A 125 1.00 52.06 4.64
C CYS A 125 0.63 52.99 3.49
N ILE A 126 0.04 52.47 2.40
CA ILE A 126 -0.42 53.31 1.30
C ILE A 126 -1.47 54.31 1.77
N ARG A 127 -2.48 53.87 2.54
CA ARG A 127 -3.51 54.79 3.04
C ARG A 127 -2.92 55.85 3.97
N GLU A 128 -1.99 55.45 4.83
CA GLU A 128 -1.32 56.38 5.73
C GLU A 128 -0.48 57.41 4.98
N ILE A 129 0.34 56.99 4.02
CA ILE A 129 1.14 57.91 3.19
C ILE A 129 0.22 58.84 2.39
N SER A 130 -0.80 58.29 1.72
CA SER A 130 -1.78 59.09 0.96
C SER A 130 -2.45 60.14 1.84
N SER A 131 -2.82 59.80 3.06
CA SER A 131 -3.47 60.73 3.99
C SER A 131 -2.59 61.90 4.42
N ARG A 132 -1.27 61.70 4.50
CA ARG A 132 -0.31 62.76 4.84
C ARG A 132 -0.04 63.72 3.68
N HIS A 133 -0.33 63.31 2.44
CA HIS A 133 -0.06 64.05 1.21
C HIS A 133 -1.36 64.43 0.47
N ASN A 134 -2.44 64.77 1.19
CA ASN A 134 -3.71 65.20 0.60
C ASN A 134 -4.29 64.26 -0.47
N GLY A 135 -4.06 62.95 -0.32
CA GLY A 135 -4.52 61.93 -1.26
C GLY A 135 -3.54 61.59 -2.39
N GLU A 136 -2.44 62.32 -2.52
CA GLU A 136 -1.37 62.00 -3.46
C GLU A 136 -0.44 60.91 -2.90
N MET A 137 0.06 60.05 -3.77
CA MET A 137 1.04 59.01 -3.42
C MET A 137 2.34 59.24 -4.15
N LYS A 138 3.39 59.51 -3.38
CA LYS A 138 4.77 59.35 -3.83
C LYS A 138 5.30 58.01 -3.37
N CYS A 139 5.96 57.29 -4.27
CA CYS A 139 6.58 56.03 -3.94
C CYS A 139 7.72 56.25 -2.92
N PRO A 140 7.71 55.59 -1.75
CA PRO A 140 8.82 55.68 -0.79
C PRO A 140 10.19 55.31 -1.35
N GLU A 141 10.25 54.35 -2.28
CA GLU A 141 11.51 53.85 -2.83
C GLU A 141 12.07 54.71 -3.97
N CYS A 142 11.23 55.13 -4.92
CA CYS A 142 11.68 55.86 -6.12
C CYS A 142 11.24 57.32 -6.19
N VAL A 143 10.47 57.81 -5.21
CA VAL A 143 9.98 59.20 -5.06
C VAL A 143 9.06 59.68 -6.20
N ALA A 144 8.82 58.85 -7.21
CA ALA A 144 7.90 59.14 -8.30
C ALA A 144 6.45 59.28 -7.80
N ASP A 145 5.70 60.19 -8.42
CA ASP A 145 4.25 60.25 -8.28
C ASP A 145 3.64 58.99 -8.90
N VAL A 146 2.87 58.25 -8.12
CA VAL A 146 2.39 56.93 -8.50
C VAL A 146 0.90 56.77 -8.28
N ARG A 147 0.29 55.97 -9.16
CA ARG A 147 -1.07 55.46 -8.97
C ARG A 147 -0.99 54.04 -8.41
N ILE A 148 -1.96 53.67 -7.57
CA ILE A 148 -2.09 52.29 -7.10
C ILE A 148 -2.84 51.49 -8.16
N LEU A 149 -2.19 50.51 -8.78
CA LEU A 149 -2.79 49.72 -9.86
C LEU A 149 -3.74 48.65 -9.33
N GLY A 150 -3.55 48.17 -8.11
CA GLY A 150 -4.39 47.14 -7.52
C GLY A 150 -3.65 46.24 -6.54
N THR A 151 -4.15 45.02 -6.35
CA THR A 151 -3.52 44.02 -5.47
C THR A 151 -2.40 43.31 -6.22
N ASN A 152 -1.23 43.13 -5.58
CA ASN A 152 -0.22 42.21 -6.08
C ASN A 152 -0.65 40.75 -5.80
N PHE A 153 -1.34 40.14 -6.75
CA PHE A 153 -1.85 38.77 -6.61
C PHE A 153 -0.74 37.71 -6.58
N GLY A 154 0.41 37.99 -7.21
CA GLY A 154 1.57 37.10 -7.17
C GLY A 154 2.05 36.89 -5.74
N ILE A 155 2.30 37.99 -5.00
CA ILE A 155 2.65 37.92 -3.58
C ILE A 155 1.52 37.31 -2.73
N THR A 156 0.27 37.67 -3.05
CA THR A 156 -0.90 37.17 -2.30
C THR A 156 -1.07 35.64 -2.40
N ASN A 157 -0.68 35.05 -3.52
CA ASN A 157 -0.87 33.62 -3.79
C ASN A 157 0.37 32.78 -3.47
N ALA A 158 1.57 33.36 -3.53
CA ALA A 158 2.83 32.65 -3.30
C ALA A 158 2.95 32.01 -1.91
N PHE A 159 2.17 32.48 -0.92
CA PHE A 159 2.23 32.00 0.47
C PHE A 159 0.87 31.53 1.02
N ARG A 160 -0.04 31.14 0.12
CA ARG A 160 -1.28 30.45 0.52
C ARG A 160 -0.99 28.96 0.71
N SER A 161 -0.94 28.54 1.97
CA SER A 161 -1.12 27.16 2.41
C SER A 161 -2.57 26.74 2.32
#